data_AF-A0A5M6IBE8-F1
#
_entry.id   AF-A0A5M6IBE8-F1
#
_cell.length_a   1.000
_cell.length_b   1.000
_cell.length_c   1.000
_cell.angle_alpha   90.00
_cell.angle_beta   90.00
_cell.angle_gamma   90.00
#
_symmetry.space_group_name_H-M   'P 1'
#
loop_
_entity.id
_entity.type
_entity.pdbx_description
1 polymer ?
#
loop_
_entity_poly.entity_id
_entity_poly.type
_entity_poly.pdbx_seq_one_letter_code
_entity_poly.pdbx_strand_id
1 'polypeptide(L)'
;MSRELFDADYYLRTYTDVAAAGVDPYQHYMTLGYQEGRNPNRWFDSAYYLTVNADVAEAEMNPLTHYWTTGASELRDIGPLFQTRTYVLNSLDLAGTGINPLQHFMQYGLEERRTPCSFFDPLYYATTYRDVSPAAINPFLHFVLYGQYELRNPSAAFNSLAYATEHPESITSGYSPYEHYMRFARPEGIEPPTGDGADTVTGDPADFDASQTGTDGADSLTGTIGADLLIGAGGDDIVIGGEGNDSLEGGSGNDTLDAGPGDDTVVGGPGDDILSGGDGADSLNGGDGADEIGGGLGDDTLIGGSGADTLDGDSGNDRLEGGGGADRLAGGEGDDVLLGGLDNDTLDGGAGADSLAGNTGLDVLIGGAGADTLDGGPDGDSLFGGADADVLLGDAGDDTLDGGAGADSLSGGLGNDILDGGLGADTLQGDSGADIFAFSAHGSDNADVVNDFISGTDTIQLASSVFTALGGTIAGKFTSVDDAADADANATYVLIYQKDTDELYYDTNGGDPSGLSLIATLGSAPAADDFTLV
;
A
#
# COMPACT_ATOMS: atom_id res chain seq x y z
N MET A 1 -16.87 -14.23 -27.44
CA MET A 1 -15.50 -14.35 -27.95
C MET A 1 -14.79 -13.01 -27.92
N SER A 2 -15.29 -11.92 -28.52
CA SER A 2 -14.71 -10.57 -28.26
C SER A 2 -14.79 -10.11 -26.79
N ARG A 3 -15.67 -10.73 -25.99
CA ARG A 3 -15.73 -10.56 -24.52
C ARG A 3 -14.40 -10.84 -23.81
N GLU A 4 -13.51 -11.66 -24.37
CA GLU A 4 -12.19 -11.93 -23.79
C GLU A 4 -11.23 -10.74 -23.90
N LEU A 5 -11.51 -9.79 -24.79
CA LEU A 5 -10.79 -8.52 -24.90
C LEU A 5 -11.56 -7.39 -24.22
N PHE A 6 -12.65 -7.66 -23.51
CA PHE A 6 -13.42 -6.64 -22.82
C PHE A 6 -13.14 -6.73 -21.32
N ASP A 7 -12.74 -5.60 -20.74
CA ASP A 7 -12.48 -5.47 -19.31
C ASP A 7 -13.67 -4.74 -18.67
N ALA A 8 -14.51 -5.49 -17.96
CA ALA A 8 -15.72 -4.94 -17.35
C ALA A 8 -15.41 -4.03 -16.16
N ASP A 9 -14.35 -4.33 -15.42
CA ASP A 9 -13.97 -3.56 -14.23
C ASP A 9 -13.37 -2.23 -14.67
N TYR A 10 -12.48 -2.23 -15.66
CA TYR A 10 -12.01 -1.00 -16.32
C TYR A 10 -13.20 -0.18 -16.83
N TYR A 11 -14.09 -0.80 -17.62
CA TYR A 11 -15.17 -0.07 -18.28
C TYR A 11 -16.13 0.60 -17.29
N LEU A 12 -16.46 -0.06 -16.19
CA LEU A 12 -17.36 0.51 -15.16
C LEU A 12 -16.68 1.58 -14.31
N ARG A 13 -15.38 1.45 -14.03
CA ARG A 13 -14.60 2.47 -13.32
C ARG A 13 -14.43 3.73 -14.17
N THR A 14 -14.05 3.58 -15.44
CA THR A 14 -13.84 4.69 -16.37
C THR A 14 -15.15 5.38 -16.74
N TYR A 15 -16.25 4.64 -16.89
CA TYR A 15 -17.53 5.17 -17.35
C TYR A 15 -18.61 5.06 -16.28
N THR A 16 -18.55 5.98 -15.31
CA THR A 16 -19.41 6.01 -14.12
C THR A 16 -20.90 6.16 -14.45
N ASP A 17 -21.25 6.74 -15.61
CA ASP A 17 -22.63 6.80 -16.10
C ASP A 17 -23.20 5.41 -16.44
N VAL A 18 -22.35 4.50 -16.95
CA VAL A 18 -22.73 3.10 -17.23
C VAL A 18 -22.89 2.33 -15.93
N ALA A 19 -21.99 2.56 -14.97
CA ALA A 19 -22.07 1.98 -13.63
C ALA A 19 -23.35 2.43 -12.91
N ALA A 20 -23.65 3.72 -12.92
CA ALA A 20 -24.87 4.30 -12.33
C ALA A 20 -26.15 3.80 -13.01
N ALA A 21 -26.10 3.55 -14.33
CA ALA A 21 -27.23 3.00 -15.07
C ALA A 21 -27.49 1.51 -14.79
N GLY A 22 -26.54 0.79 -14.17
CA GLY A 22 -26.66 -0.63 -13.83
C GLY A 22 -26.85 -1.56 -15.04
N VAL A 23 -26.40 -1.12 -16.23
CA VAL A 23 -26.49 -1.88 -17.48
C VAL A 23 -25.30 -2.83 -17.64
N ASP A 24 -25.46 -3.94 -18.38
CA ASP A 24 -24.31 -4.83 -18.67
C ASP A 24 -23.27 -4.06 -19.49
N PRO A 25 -22.04 -3.85 -18.97
CA PRO A 25 -21.05 -2.95 -19.59
C PRO A 25 -20.59 -3.47 -20.95
N TYR A 26 -20.50 -4.79 -21.12
CA TYR A 26 -20.16 -5.38 -22.41
C TYR A 26 -21.27 -5.16 -23.45
N GLN A 27 -22.54 -5.37 -23.10
CA GLN A 27 -23.65 -5.05 -24.01
C GLN A 27 -23.72 -3.55 -24.30
N HIS A 28 -23.49 -2.69 -23.30
CA HIS A 28 -23.42 -1.25 -23.49
C HIS A 28 -22.36 -0.89 -24.53
N TYR A 29 -21.12 -1.35 -24.34
CA TYR A 29 -20.05 -1.10 -25.29
C TYR A 29 -20.35 -1.63 -26.69
N MET A 30 -20.89 -2.84 -26.80
CA MET A 30 -21.18 -3.49 -28.08
C MET A 30 -22.27 -2.78 -28.89
N THR A 31 -23.14 -2.00 -28.23
CA THR A 31 -24.30 -1.37 -28.87
C THR A 31 -24.15 0.14 -29.01
N LEU A 32 -23.60 0.82 -28.01
CA LEU A 32 -23.55 2.27 -27.93
C LEU A 32 -22.14 2.79 -27.62
N GLY A 33 -21.45 2.18 -26.64
CA GLY A 33 -20.20 2.74 -26.11
C GLY A 33 -19.11 2.97 -27.16
N TYR A 34 -18.93 2.07 -28.13
CA TYR A 34 -17.94 2.28 -29.18
C TYR A 34 -18.26 3.47 -30.11
N GLN A 35 -19.54 3.81 -30.27
CA GLN A 35 -19.98 4.96 -31.07
C GLN A 35 -19.74 6.28 -30.33
N GLU A 36 -19.74 6.21 -29.00
CA GLU A 36 -19.41 7.32 -28.11
C GLU A 36 -17.89 7.49 -27.91
N GLY A 37 -17.07 6.70 -28.62
CA GLY A 37 -15.62 6.74 -28.53
C GLY A 37 -15.02 5.99 -27.34
N ARG A 38 -15.85 5.31 -26.53
CA ARG A 38 -15.40 4.62 -25.32
C ARG A 38 -14.50 3.42 -25.64
N ASN A 39 -13.58 3.11 -24.73
CA ASN A 39 -12.59 2.06 -24.86
C ASN A 39 -13.04 0.80 -24.11
N PRO A 40 -12.91 -0.40 -24.71
CA PRO A 40 -13.35 -1.65 -24.08
C PRO A 40 -12.38 -2.21 -23.03
N ASN A 41 -11.16 -1.69 -22.99
CA ASN A 41 -10.08 -2.02 -22.06
C ASN A 41 -9.00 -0.92 -22.14
N ARG A 42 -8.03 -0.91 -21.22
CA ARG A 42 -6.95 0.11 -21.13
C ARG A 42 -6.04 0.21 -22.36
N TRP A 43 -6.03 -0.78 -23.25
CA TRP A 43 -5.02 -0.96 -24.30
C TRP A 43 -5.60 -0.79 -25.71
N PHE A 44 -6.92 -0.71 -25.81
CA PHE A 44 -7.64 -0.65 -27.07
C PHE A 44 -8.32 0.71 -27.19
N ASP A 45 -7.82 1.52 -28.11
CA ASP A 45 -8.40 2.83 -28.44
C ASP A 45 -9.40 2.66 -29.60
N SER A 46 -10.69 2.74 -29.25
CA SER A 46 -11.79 2.61 -30.21
C SER A 46 -11.79 3.72 -31.25
N ALA A 47 -11.51 4.96 -30.82
CA ALA A 47 -11.54 6.13 -31.68
C ALA A 47 -10.36 6.10 -32.67
N TYR A 48 -9.17 5.77 -32.18
CA TYR A 48 -7.99 5.53 -33.02
C TYR A 48 -8.25 4.41 -34.02
N TYR A 49 -8.76 3.25 -33.57
CA TYR A 49 -8.98 2.10 -34.43
C TYR A 49 -9.93 2.43 -35.58
N LEU A 50 -11.01 3.16 -35.32
CA LEU A 50 -11.95 3.60 -36.37
C LEU A 50 -11.34 4.66 -37.29
N THR A 51 -10.50 5.55 -36.76
CA THR A 51 -9.83 6.60 -37.53
C THR A 51 -8.84 6.03 -38.54
N VAL A 52 -8.02 5.05 -38.12
CA VAL A 52 -7.00 4.45 -39.00
C VAL A 52 -7.56 3.35 -39.90
N ASN A 53 -8.73 2.80 -39.56
CA ASN A 53 -9.42 1.77 -40.32
C ASN A 53 -10.75 2.29 -40.88
N ALA A 54 -10.66 3.17 -41.87
CA ALA A 54 -11.83 3.81 -42.49
C ALA A 54 -12.86 2.79 -43.03
N ASP A 55 -12.43 1.60 -43.47
CA ASP A 55 -13.32 0.52 -43.91
C ASP A 55 -14.21 -0.02 -42.78
N VAL A 56 -13.71 -0.04 -41.54
CA VAL A 56 -14.45 -0.46 -40.34
C VAL A 56 -15.44 0.64 -39.94
N ALA A 57 -15.00 1.89 -39.96
CA ALA A 57 -15.83 3.06 -39.65
C ALA A 57 -16.96 3.25 -40.66
N GLU A 58 -16.68 3.19 -41.97
CA GLU A 58 -17.68 3.31 -43.04
C GLU A 58 -18.71 2.18 -43.01
N ALA A 59 -18.32 1.00 -42.54
CA ALA A 59 -19.21 -0.14 -42.39
C ALA A 59 -19.97 -0.16 -41.05
N GLU A 60 -19.78 0.87 -40.21
CA GLU A 60 -20.38 0.99 -38.86
C GLU A 60 -20.18 -0.27 -38.02
N MET A 61 -19.01 -0.92 -38.17
CA MET A 61 -18.69 -2.14 -37.44
C MET A 61 -18.15 -1.81 -36.05
N ASN A 62 -18.54 -2.60 -35.04
CA ASN A 62 -17.94 -2.51 -33.72
C ASN A 62 -16.43 -2.83 -33.80
N PRO A 63 -15.55 -1.93 -33.35
CA PRO A 63 -14.11 -2.03 -33.58
C PRO A 63 -13.47 -3.22 -32.84
N LEU A 64 -13.91 -3.51 -31.61
CA LEU A 64 -13.43 -4.67 -30.85
C LEU A 64 -13.81 -5.99 -31.54
N THR A 65 -15.02 -6.05 -32.09
CA THR A 65 -15.50 -7.22 -32.84
C THR A 65 -14.71 -7.42 -34.12
N HIS A 66 -14.52 -6.35 -34.89
CA HIS A 66 -13.72 -6.40 -36.11
C HIS A 66 -12.28 -6.81 -35.82
N TYR A 67 -11.66 -6.24 -34.79
CA TYR A 67 -10.30 -6.58 -34.39
C TYR A 67 -10.19 -8.07 -34.02
N TRP A 68 -11.13 -8.58 -33.23
CA TRP A 68 -11.18 -9.99 -32.86
C TRP A 68 -11.27 -10.92 -34.09
N THR A 69 -12.17 -10.62 -35.03
CA THR A 69 -12.46 -11.52 -36.15
C THR A 69 -11.46 -11.41 -37.30
N THR A 70 -10.85 -10.25 -37.47
CA THR A 70 -10.09 -9.92 -38.69
C THR A 70 -8.87 -9.07 -38.40
N GLY A 71 -9.03 -7.97 -37.66
CA GLY A 71 -7.97 -6.98 -37.50
C GLY A 71 -6.68 -7.50 -36.87
N ALA A 72 -6.78 -8.39 -35.89
CA ALA A 72 -5.61 -9.04 -35.29
C ALA A 72 -4.78 -9.83 -36.31
N SER A 73 -5.46 -10.58 -37.21
CA SER A 73 -4.79 -11.38 -38.26
C SER A 73 -4.18 -10.52 -39.37
N GLU A 74 -4.72 -9.32 -39.58
CA GLU A 74 -4.21 -8.33 -40.51
C GLU A 74 -3.14 -7.42 -39.90
N LEU A 75 -2.80 -7.63 -38.62
CA LEU A 75 -1.84 -6.82 -37.85
C LEU A 75 -2.24 -5.34 -37.78
N ARG A 76 -3.55 -5.05 -37.69
CA ARG A 76 -4.06 -3.69 -37.51
C ARG A 76 -3.78 -3.23 -36.08
N ASP A 77 -3.10 -2.10 -35.93
CA ASP A 77 -2.78 -1.54 -34.62
C ASP A 77 -4.05 -0.96 -33.95
N ILE A 78 -4.06 -0.97 -32.63
CA ILE A 78 -5.24 -0.64 -31.81
C ILE A 78 -5.04 0.59 -30.93
N GLY A 79 -3.83 1.14 -30.89
CA GLY A 79 -3.55 2.37 -30.19
C GLY A 79 -2.05 2.60 -29.96
N PRO A 80 -1.71 3.75 -29.37
CA PRO A 80 -0.32 4.15 -29.08
C PRO A 80 0.35 3.29 -28.00
N LEU A 81 -0.42 2.72 -27.07
CA LEU A 81 0.08 1.84 -26.01
C LEU A 81 0.26 0.38 -26.45
N PHE A 82 -0.43 -0.04 -27.52
CA PHE A 82 -0.34 -1.39 -28.05
C PHE A 82 -0.42 -1.41 -29.58
N GLN A 83 0.70 -1.72 -30.21
CA GLN A 83 0.82 -1.88 -31.65
C GLN A 83 0.87 -3.38 -31.99
N THR A 84 -0.27 -3.90 -32.47
CA THR A 84 -0.44 -5.31 -32.89
C THR A 84 0.71 -5.80 -33.74
N ARG A 85 1.14 -5.01 -34.73
CA ARG A 85 2.22 -5.40 -35.62
C ARG A 85 3.56 -5.51 -34.89
N THR A 86 3.89 -4.51 -34.08
CA THR A 86 5.12 -4.46 -33.28
C THR A 86 5.18 -5.63 -32.30
N TYR A 87 4.09 -5.86 -31.57
CA TYR A 87 4.01 -6.92 -30.59
C TYR A 87 4.22 -8.31 -31.22
N VAL A 88 3.58 -8.59 -32.37
CA VAL A 88 3.77 -9.86 -33.09
C VAL A 88 5.19 -10.01 -33.63
N LEU A 89 5.82 -8.94 -34.13
CA LEU A 89 7.19 -8.98 -34.64
C LEU A 89 8.22 -9.24 -33.53
N ASN A 90 7.96 -8.70 -32.33
CA ASN A 90 8.80 -8.91 -31.15
C ASN A 90 8.49 -10.24 -30.43
N SER A 91 7.36 -10.88 -30.76
CA SER A 91 6.86 -12.12 -30.17
C SER A 91 6.82 -13.25 -31.20
N LEU A 92 8.01 -13.69 -31.64
CA LEU A 92 8.13 -14.67 -32.74
C LEU A 92 7.44 -16.02 -32.47
N ASP A 93 7.24 -16.36 -31.21
CA ASP A 93 6.47 -17.51 -30.73
C ASP A 93 4.96 -17.39 -31.00
N LEU A 94 4.42 -16.19 -31.16
CA LEU A 94 3.02 -15.97 -31.55
C LEU A 94 2.79 -16.09 -33.05
N ALA A 95 3.83 -15.89 -33.86
CA ALA A 95 3.72 -15.88 -35.31
C ALA A 95 3.20 -17.23 -35.85
N GLY A 96 1.97 -17.22 -36.39
CA GLY A 96 1.35 -18.41 -37.00
C GLY A 96 0.63 -19.35 -36.04
N THR A 97 0.51 -19.00 -34.74
CA THR A 97 -0.26 -19.78 -33.76
C THR A 97 -1.78 -19.56 -33.87
N GLY A 98 -2.19 -18.42 -34.44
CA GLY A 98 -3.59 -17.99 -34.50
C GLY A 98 -4.13 -17.41 -33.18
N ILE A 99 -3.29 -17.27 -32.15
CA ILE A 99 -3.63 -16.61 -30.89
C ILE A 99 -3.82 -15.11 -31.14
N ASN A 100 -4.84 -14.50 -30.53
CA ASN A 100 -5.05 -13.06 -30.63
C ASN A 100 -3.91 -12.31 -29.88
N PRO A 101 -3.19 -11.39 -30.52
CA PRO A 101 -2.03 -10.72 -29.90
C PRO A 101 -2.38 -9.90 -28.66
N LEU A 102 -3.52 -9.20 -28.65
CA LEU A 102 -3.95 -8.43 -27.49
C LEU A 102 -4.34 -9.35 -26.33
N GLN A 103 -5.05 -10.44 -26.62
CA GLN A 103 -5.39 -11.44 -25.61
C GLN A 103 -4.14 -12.02 -24.96
N HIS A 104 -3.15 -12.39 -25.77
CA HIS A 104 -1.89 -12.89 -25.26
C HIS A 104 -1.17 -11.83 -24.42
N PHE A 105 -1.18 -10.58 -24.85
CA PHE A 105 -0.54 -9.51 -24.10
C PHE A 105 -1.16 -9.30 -22.72
N MET A 106 -2.48 -9.22 -22.66
CA MET A 106 -3.22 -9.07 -21.40
C MET A 106 -3.01 -10.27 -20.47
N GLN A 107 -2.83 -11.48 -21.03
CA GLN A 107 -2.70 -12.70 -20.24
C GLN A 107 -1.27 -13.03 -19.81
N TYR A 108 -0.27 -12.74 -20.65
CA TYR A 108 1.12 -13.17 -20.44
C TYR A 108 2.14 -12.09 -20.78
N GLY A 109 1.83 -11.20 -21.73
CA GLY A 109 2.79 -10.23 -22.23
C GLY A 109 3.27 -9.22 -21.19
N LEU A 110 2.42 -8.88 -20.22
CA LEU A 110 2.80 -8.07 -19.06
C LEU A 110 3.79 -8.84 -18.17
N GLU A 111 3.47 -10.04 -17.71
CA GLU A 111 4.38 -10.86 -16.87
C GLU A 111 5.73 -11.09 -17.56
N GLU A 112 5.70 -11.36 -18.86
CA GLU A 112 6.90 -11.62 -19.68
C GLU A 112 7.64 -10.33 -20.10
N ARG A 113 7.15 -9.15 -19.71
CA ARG A 113 7.74 -7.82 -20.00
C ARG A 113 8.02 -7.58 -21.48
N ARG A 114 7.11 -8.05 -22.32
CA ARG A 114 7.23 -7.90 -23.77
C ARG A 114 6.97 -6.47 -24.18
N THR A 115 7.67 -6.03 -25.23
CA THR A 115 7.53 -4.68 -25.82
C THR A 115 6.21 -4.54 -26.59
N PRO A 116 5.22 -3.79 -26.07
CA PRO A 116 3.87 -3.70 -26.64
C PRO A 116 3.77 -2.69 -27.79
N CYS A 117 4.62 -1.68 -27.81
CA CYS A 117 4.65 -0.63 -28.83
C CYS A 117 6.10 -0.19 -29.11
N SER A 118 6.30 0.51 -30.21
CA SER A 118 7.63 1.01 -30.61
C SER A 118 8.10 2.23 -29.81
N PHE A 119 7.24 2.79 -28.97
CA PHE A 119 7.48 4.00 -28.19
C PHE A 119 7.99 3.73 -26.78
N PHE A 120 7.86 2.49 -26.31
CA PHE A 120 8.27 2.07 -24.98
C PHE A 120 9.35 0.98 -25.04
N ASP A 121 10.43 1.15 -24.28
CA ASP A 121 11.48 0.15 -24.12
C ASP A 121 11.55 -0.29 -22.65
N PRO A 122 11.07 -1.52 -22.32
CA PRO A 122 11.00 -1.98 -20.94
C PRO A 122 12.36 -2.08 -20.26
N LEU A 123 13.43 -2.38 -21.02
CA LEU A 123 14.76 -2.52 -20.45
C LEU A 123 15.38 -1.15 -20.19
N TYR A 124 15.25 -0.22 -21.14
CA TYR A 124 15.68 1.16 -20.91
C TYR A 124 14.95 1.78 -19.72
N TYR A 125 13.63 1.63 -19.66
CA TYR A 125 12.81 2.23 -18.63
C TYR A 125 13.21 1.73 -17.24
N ALA A 126 13.29 0.40 -17.06
CA ALA A 126 13.68 -0.22 -15.79
C ALA A 126 15.14 0.03 -15.36
N THR A 127 16.02 0.41 -16.29
CA THR A 127 17.42 0.74 -15.97
C THR A 127 17.66 2.23 -15.77
N THR A 128 16.74 3.06 -16.25
CA THR A 128 16.80 4.52 -16.10
C THR A 128 16.17 4.97 -14.78
N TYR A 129 15.06 4.36 -14.40
CA TYR A 129 14.32 4.66 -13.16
C TYR A 129 14.55 3.53 -12.15
N ARG A 130 15.26 3.83 -11.05
CA ARG A 130 15.78 2.81 -10.11
C ARG A 130 14.72 2.23 -9.18
N ASP A 131 13.71 3.03 -8.90
CA ASP A 131 12.43 2.67 -8.28
C ASP A 131 11.66 1.66 -9.17
N VAL A 132 11.82 1.73 -10.49
CA VAL A 132 11.28 0.76 -11.45
C VAL A 132 12.24 -0.43 -11.63
N SER A 133 12.61 -1.07 -10.52
CA SER A 133 13.47 -2.25 -10.56
C SER A 133 12.78 -3.38 -11.34
N PRO A 134 13.50 -4.12 -12.22
CA PRO A 134 12.97 -5.29 -12.90
C PRO A 134 12.72 -6.48 -11.94
N ALA A 135 12.56 -6.28 -10.64
CA ALA A 135 12.07 -7.30 -9.71
C ALA A 135 10.79 -6.89 -8.97
N ALA A 136 10.46 -5.59 -8.93
CA ALA A 136 9.41 -5.05 -8.06
C ALA A 136 8.11 -4.69 -8.81
N ILE A 137 8.19 -3.98 -9.95
CA ILE A 137 7.01 -3.55 -10.72
C ILE A 137 7.23 -3.79 -12.21
N ASN A 138 6.18 -4.13 -12.96
CA ASN A 138 6.28 -4.22 -14.42
C ASN A 138 6.58 -2.82 -15.02
N PRO A 139 7.66 -2.64 -15.79
CA PRO A 139 8.07 -1.31 -16.26
C PRO A 139 7.02 -0.62 -17.15
N PHE A 140 6.31 -1.38 -17.98
CA PHE A 140 5.27 -0.83 -18.84
C PHE A 140 4.01 -0.45 -18.06
N LEU A 141 3.65 -1.24 -17.05
CA LEU A 141 2.54 -0.91 -16.16
C LEU A 141 2.87 0.32 -15.32
N HIS A 142 4.09 0.40 -14.77
CA HIS A 142 4.56 1.60 -14.08
C HIS A 142 4.53 2.82 -14.99
N PHE A 143 4.96 2.69 -16.25
CA PHE A 143 4.92 3.80 -17.19
C PHE A 143 3.48 4.29 -17.45
N VAL A 144 2.54 3.36 -17.64
CA VAL A 144 1.14 3.71 -17.90
C VAL A 144 0.42 4.28 -16.67
N LEU A 145 0.79 3.83 -15.46
CA LEU A 145 0.16 4.27 -14.21
C LEU A 145 0.77 5.55 -13.64
N TYR A 146 2.10 5.72 -13.75
CA TYR A 146 2.84 6.81 -13.10
C TYR A 146 3.69 7.59 -14.09
N GLY A 147 4.48 6.88 -14.90
CA GLY A 147 5.49 7.51 -15.75
C GLY A 147 4.97 8.48 -16.82
N GLN A 148 3.75 8.27 -17.32
CA GLN A 148 3.09 9.21 -18.23
C GLN A 148 2.66 10.51 -17.54
N TYR A 149 2.35 10.46 -16.24
CA TYR A 149 2.01 11.62 -15.39
C TYR A 149 3.26 12.42 -15.07
N GLU A 150 4.32 11.73 -14.66
CA GLU A 150 5.62 12.32 -14.33
C GLU A 150 6.49 12.71 -15.54
N LEU A 151 5.98 12.52 -16.76
CA LEU A 151 6.70 12.76 -18.01
C LEU A 151 8.03 11.99 -18.13
N ARG A 152 8.11 10.79 -17.54
CA ARG A 152 9.29 9.92 -17.63
C ARG A 152 9.53 9.48 -19.07
N ASN A 153 10.77 9.63 -19.54
CA ASN A 153 11.20 9.17 -20.86
C ASN A 153 10.97 7.65 -21.03
N PRO A 154 10.14 7.20 -22.00
CA PRO A 154 9.72 5.81 -22.13
C PRO A 154 10.73 4.96 -22.92
N SER A 155 11.62 5.60 -23.67
CA SER A 155 12.70 4.94 -24.41
C SER A 155 13.82 5.91 -24.76
N ALA A 156 15.08 5.47 -24.74
CA ALA A 156 16.24 6.25 -25.21
C ALA A 156 16.10 6.72 -26.67
N ALA A 157 15.26 6.03 -27.44
CA ALA A 157 15.09 6.22 -28.87
C ALA A 157 13.67 6.67 -29.24
N PHE A 158 12.92 7.28 -28.29
CA PHE A 158 11.56 7.75 -28.59
C PHE A 158 11.58 8.63 -29.84
N ASN A 159 10.86 8.19 -30.87
CA ASN A 159 10.88 8.83 -32.17
C ASN A 159 9.63 9.68 -32.35
N SER A 160 9.71 10.95 -31.92
CA SER A 160 8.60 11.91 -32.02
C SER A 160 8.10 12.09 -33.46
N LEU A 161 8.96 11.88 -34.48
CA LEU A 161 8.54 11.95 -35.88
C LEU A 161 7.75 10.71 -36.32
N ALA A 162 8.15 9.52 -35.85
CA ALA A 162 7.37 8.30 -36.08
C ALA A 162 6.01 8.39 -35.38
N TYR A 163 6.00 8.84 -34.11
CA TYR A 163 4.77 9.08 -33.38
C TYR A 163 3.87 10.09 -34.09
N ALA A 164 4.38 11.25 -34.51
CA ALA A 164 3.61 12.24 -35.27
C ALA A 164 3.11 11.75 -36.64
N THR A 165 3.75 10.73 -37.22
CA THR A 165 3.30 10.12 -38.48
C THR A 165 2.11 9.19 -38.25
N GLU A 166 2.10 8.48 -37.13
CA GLU A 166 1.01 7.58 -36.71
C GLU A 166 -0.14 8.35 -36.04
N HIS A 167 0.18 9.49 -35.41
CA HIS A 167 -0.71 10.38 -34.67
C HIS A 167 -0.60 11.82 -35.20
N PRO A 168 -1.12 12.13 -36.40
CA PRO A 168 -1.04 13.46 -36.99
C PRO A 168 -1.72 14.54 -36.13
N GLU A 169 -2.70 14.17 -35.31
CA GLU A 169 -3.36 15.04 -34.32
C GLU A 169 -2.37 15.67 -33.35
N SER A 170 -1.27 14.95 -33.03
CA SER A 170 -0.21 15.46 -32.16
C SER A 170 0.43 16.74 -32.69
N ILE A 171 0.51 16.90 -34.02
CA ILE A 171 1.09 18.07 -34.69
C ILE A 171 0.19 19.31 -34.52
N THR A 172 -1.12 19.10 -34.41
CA THR A 172 -2.12 20.17 -34.31
C THR A 172 -2.59 20.44 -32.89
N SER A 173 -2.15 19.62 -31.92
CA SER A 173 -2.58 19.66 -30.52
C SER A 173 -2.04 20.84 -29.71
N GLY A 174 -1.01 21.53 -30.20
CA GLY A 174 -0.27 22.55 -29.44
C GLY A 174 0.85 21.98 -28.57
N TYR A 175 0.92 20.66 -28.40
CA TYR A 175 1.98 19.95 -27.70
C TYR A 175 3.02 19.38 -28.68
N SER A 176 4.25 19.15 -28.21
CA SER A 176 5.19 18.33 -28.98
C SER A 176 4.65 16.90 -29.12
N PRO A 177 5.01 16.14 -30.17
CA PRO A 177 4.55 14.76 -30.30
C PRO A 177 4.92 13.86 -29.11
N TYR A 178 6.02 14.17 -28.42
CA TYR A 178 6.40 13.49 -27.18
C TYR A 178 5.44 13.83 -26.02
N GLU A 179 5.18 15.12 -25.77
CA GLU A 179 4.22 15.55 -24.74
C GLU A 179 2.80 15.08 -25.05
N HIS A 180 2.43 15.05 -26.32
CA HIS A 180 1.14 14.51 -26.75
C HIS A 180 1.03 13.02 -26.43
N TYR A 181 2.09 12.24 -26.67
CA TYR A 181 2.13 10.83 -26.26
C TYR A 181 2.00 10.68 -24.75
N MET A 182 2.68 11.52 -23.96
CA MET A 182 2.58 11.45 -22.50
C MET A 182 1.19 11.81 -21.98
N ARG A 183 0.52 12.78 -22.59
CA ARG A 183 -0.76 13.31 -22.08
C ARG A 183 -1.98 12.58 -22.63
N PHE A 184 -1.95 12.18 -23.90
CA PHE A 184 -3.15 11.70 -24.61
C PHE A 184 -3.07 10.25 -25.08
N ALA A 185 -1.91 9.58 -24.93
CA ALA A 185 -1.86 8.13 -25.08
C ALA A 185 -2.23 7.39 -23.78
N ARG A 186 -2.73 8.09 -22.75
CA ARG A 186 -3.12 7.51 -21.45
C ARG A 186 -4.42 6.70 -21.60
N PRO A 187 -4.59 5.58 -20.87
CA PRO A 187 -5.88 4.94 -20.77
C PRO A 187 -6.89 5.87 -20.10
N GLU A 188 -8.12 5.91 -20.60
CA GLU A 188 -9.19 6.72 -19.98
C GLU A 188 -9.55 6.18 -18.58
N GLY A 189 -9.74 7.07 -17.60
CA GLY A 189 -10.23 6.70 -16.26
C GLY A 189 -9.20 6.01 -15.37
N ILE A 190 -7.91 6.23 -15.61
CA ILE A 190 -6.86 6.04 -14.60
C ILE A 190 -6.47 7.43 -14.13
N GLU A 191 -6.76 7.74 -12.88
CA GLU A 191 -6.01 8.76 -12.14
C GLU A 191 -4.79 8.06 -11.55
N PRO A 192 -3.61 8.72 -11.50
CA PRO A 192 -2.45 8.11 -10.90
C PRO A 192 -2.80 7.72 -9.47
N PRO A 193 -2.30 6.60 -8.93
CA PRO A 193 -2.18 6.48 -7.48
C PRO A 193 -1.30 7.65 -7.06
N THR A 194 -1.88 8.61 -6.34
CA THR A 194 -1.21 9.74 -5.72
C THR A 194 -0.07 9.17 -4.87
N GLY A 195 1.17 9.26 -5.38
CA GLY A 195 2.24 8.45 -4.81
C GLY A 195 3.67 8.74 -5.28
N ASP A 196 3.95 9.88 -5.92
CA ASP A 196 5.34 10.37 -5.98
C ASP A 196 5.47 11.90 -6.16
N GLY A 197 5.16 12.66 -5.11
CA GLY A 197 5.94 13.86 -4.72
C GLY A 197 6.16 14.99 -5.75
N ALA A 198 5.45 15.00 -6.88
CA ALA A 198 5.57 16.01 -7.93
C ALA A 198 4.21 16.23 -8.61
N ASP A 199 3.15 16.32 -7.80
CA ASP A 199 1.88 16.83 -8.31
C ASP A 199 1.98 18.35 -8.39
N THR A 200 2.46 18.85 -9.53
CA THR A 200 2.24 20.26 -9.86
C THR A 200 0.75 20.48 -9.98
N VAL A 201 0.20 21.28 -9.07
CA VAL A 201 -1.12 21.91 -9.13
C VAL A 201 -1.36 22.44 -10.56
N THR A 202 -1.99 21.62 -11.41
CA THR A 202 -2.17 21.94 -12.85
C THR A 202 -3.58 21.62 -13.32
N GLY A 203 -4.54 22.40 -12.85
CA GLY A 203 -5.82 22.58 -13.55
C GLY A 203 -5.78 23.74 -14.55
N ASP A 204 -6.71 23.78 -15.51
CA ASP A 204 -6.92 24.98 -16.35
C ASP A 204 -7.45 26.10 -15.43
N PRO A 205 -6.79 27.29 -15.35
CA PRO A 205 -7.29 28.40 -14.53
C PRO A 205 -8.73 28.85 -14.85
N ALA A 206 -9.29 28.41 -15.99
CA ALA A 206 -10.68 28.64 -16.35
C ALA A 206 -11.70 27.76 -15.61
N ASP A 207 -11.24 26.68 -14.95
CA ASP A 207 -12.08 25.75 -14.19
C ASP A 207 -12.20 26.13 -12.70
N PHE A 208 -11.42 27.13 -12.25
CA PHE A 208 -11.43 27.66 -10.89
C PHE A 208 -12.15 29.01 -10.79
N ASP A 209 -12.84 29.24 -9.67
CA ASP A 209 -13.58 30.46 -9.34
C ASP A 209 -12.63 31.63 -9.01
N ALA A 210 -11.50 31.37 -8.38
CA ALA A 210 -10.36 32.28 -8.28
C ALA A 210 -9.03 31.60 -8.62
N SER A 211 -8.11 32.37 -9.20
CA SER A 211 -6.73 31.97 -9.43
C SER A 211 -5.80 33.09 -8.99
N GLN A 212 -4.95 32.82 -8.01
CA GLN A 212 -4.01 33.77 -7.40
C GLN A 212 -2.60 33.20 -7.34
N THR A 213 -1.61 34.06 -7.57
CA THR A 213 -0.19 33.73 -7.43
C THR A 213 0.51 34.84 -6.68
N GLY A 214 1.24 34.49 -5.63
CA GLY A 214 2.08 35.36 -4.83
C GLY A 214 3.37 35.76 -5.54
N THR A 215 4.34 36.19 -4.74
CA THR A 215 5.63 36.74 -5.14
C THR A 215 6.76 35.96 -4.47
N ASP A 216 8.02 36.39 -4.65
CA ASP A 216 9.16 35.75 -3.98
C ASP A 216 9.32 36.17 -2.50
N GLY A 217 8.28 36.72 -1.85
CA GLY A 217 8.32 37.01 -0.43
C GLY A 217 6.95 36.94 0.21
N ALA A 218 6.93 36.80 1.55
CA ALA A 218 5.74 36.55 2.35
C ALA A 218 4.45 37.28 1.90
N ASP A 219 3.50 36.48 1.44
CA ASP A 219 2.20 36.84 0.92
C ASP A 219 1.08 36.25 1.78
N SER A 220 -0.13 36.78 1.58
CA SER A 220 -1.35 36.26 2.20
C SER A 220 -2.42 36.15 1.14
N LEU A 221 -2.78 34.92 0.83
CA LEU A 221 -3.75 34.54 -0.19
C LEU A 221 -5.00 33.99 0.49
N THR A 222 -6.16 34.30 -0.07
CA THR A 222 -7.44 33.77 0.41
C THR A 222 -8.34 33.54 -0.77
N GLY A 223 -8.88 32.33 -0.89
CA GLY A 223 -9.89 31.97 -1.87
C GLY A 223 -11.29 32.41 -1.45
N THR A 224 -12.28 31.67 -1.91
CA THR A 224 -13.68 32.02 -2.02
C THR A 224 -14.54 30.91 -1.44
N ILE A 225 -15.66 30.56 -2.09
CA ILE A 225 -16.60 29.53 -1.64
C ILE A 225 -16.77 28.42 -2.69
N GLY A 226 -15.93 28.43 -3.71
CA GLY A 226 -15.91 27.45 -4.78
C GLY A 226 -14.45 27.21 -5.16
N ALA A 227 -14.22 26.22 -6.03
CA ALA A 227 -12.88 25.72 -6.32
C ALA A 227 -11.89 26.83 -6.72
N ASP A 228 -10.78 26.93 -5.99
CA ASP A 228 -9.77 27.97 -6.16
C ASP A 228 -8.37 27.39 -6.44
N LEU A 229 -7.55 28.18 -7.13
CA LEU A 229 -6.14 27.90 -7.40
C LEU A 229 -5.28 28.97 -6.73
N LEU A 230 -4.54 28.62 -5.68
CA LEU A 230 -3.75 29.56 -4.89
C LEU A 230 -2.28 29.10 -4.80
N ILE A 231 -1.36 29.95 -5.26
CA ILE A 231 0.09 29.62 -5.28
C ILE A 231 0.87 30.72 -4.53
N GLY A 232 1.54 30.40 -3.42
CA GLY A 232 2.37 31.33 -2.64
C GLY A 232 3.65 31.76 -3.39
N ALA A 233 4.30 30.78 -4.02
CA ALA A 233 5.53 30.86 -4.80
C ALA A 233 6.80 30.92 -3.95
N GLY A 234 7.10 32.00 -3.24
CA GLY A 234 8.28 31.99 -2.38
C GLY A 234 8.24 32.98 -1.23
N GLY A 235 9.05 32.72 -0.20
CA GLY A 235 8.89 33.38 1.09
C GLY A 235 7.95 32.58 1.98
N ASP A 236 7.75 33.06 3.22
CA ASP A 236 6.89 32.39 4.19
C ASP A 236 5.45 32.90 4.02
N ASP A 237 4.60 32.09 3.41
CA ASP A 237 3.27 32.47 2.92
C ASP A 237 2.13 31.95 3.82
N ILE A 238 0.99 32.63 3.78
CA ILE A 238 -0.26 32.15 4.36
C ILE A 238 -1.28 32.00 3.24
N VAL A 239 -1.73 30.78 2.99
CA VAL A 239 -2.69 30.44 1.94
C VAL A 239 -3.93 29.82 2.56
N ILE A 240 -5.10 30.38 2.27
CA ILE A 240 -6.38 29.89 2.79
C ILE A 240 -7.31 29.61 1.61
N GLY A 241 -7.74 28.36 1.42
CA GLY A 241 -8.63 27.91 0.34
C GLY A 241 -10.02 28.52 0.48
N GLY A 242 -10.79 28.05 1.46
CA GLY A 242 -12.13 28.55 1.71
C GLY A 242 -13.12 27.40 1.81
N GLU A 243 -14.23 27.48 1.07
CA GLU A 243 -15.08 26.31 0.83
C GLU A 243 -14.91 25.89 -0.63
N GLY A 244 -15.12 24.61 -0.93
CA GLY A 244 -15.01 24.06 -2.28
C GLY A 244 -13.69 23.34 -2.49
N ASN A 245 -13.59 22.60 -3.60
CA ASN A 245 -12.43 21.77 -3.90
C ASN A 245 -11.28 22.62 -4.44
N ASP A 246 -10.36 22.97 -3.56
CA ASP A 246 -9.30 23.93 -3.77
C ASP A 246 -7.96 23.26 -4.07
N SER A 247 -7.08 24.02 -4.73
CA SER A 247 -5.72 23.61 -5.02
C SER A 247 -4.73 24.66 -4.57
N LEU A 248 -3.95 24.33 -3.54
CA LEU A 248 -3.04 25.21 -2.82
C LEU A 248 -1.59 24.75 -3.01
N GLU A 249 -0.69 25.69 -3.29
CA GLU A 249 0.76 25.48 -3.35
C GLU A 249 1.46 26.57 -2.52
N GLY A 250 2.31 26.19 -1.56
CA GLY A 250 3.11 27.12 -0.74
C GLY A 250 4.27 27.66 -1.56
N GLY A 251 5.10 26.75 -2.06
CA GLY A 251 6.26 27.06 -2.86
C GLY A 251 7.52 26.92 -2.01
N SER A 252 8.40 27.91 -1.99
CA SER A 252 9.62 27.83 -1.18
C SER A 252 9.56 28.76 0.03
N GLY A 253 9.86 28.28 1.22
CA GLY A 253 9.73 29.04 2.45
C GLY A 253 8.97 28.23 3.48
N ASN A 254 8.76 28.77 4.67
CA ASN A 254 7.99 28.08 5.69
C ASN A 254 6.55 28.58 5.63
N ASP A 255 5.69 27.80 5.02
CA ASP A 255 4.35 28.19 4.63
C ASP A 255 3.27 27.68 5.59
N THR A 256 2.11 28.32 5.59
CA THR A 256 0.92 27.86 6.32
C THR A 256 -0.27 27.81 5.36
N LEU A 257 -0.76 26.60 5.10
CA LEU A 257 -1.81 26.30 4.15
C LEU A 257 -3.01 25.68 4.88
N ASP A 258 -4.20 26.24 4.65
CA ASP A 258 -5.47 25.78 5.22
C ASP A 258 -6.49 25.70 4.07
N ALA A 259 -6.85 24.49 3.64
CA ALA A 259 -7.70 24.31 2.47
C ALA A 259 -9.18 24.55 2.82
N GLY A 260 -9.66 23.95 3.91
CA GLY A 260 -10.99 24.17 4.46
C GLY A 260 -11.95 23.04 4.10
N PRO A 261 -13.27 23.30 3.98
CA PRO A 261 -14.19 22.26 3.54
C PRO A 261 -14.18 22.08 2.01
N GLY A 262 -13.98 20.86 1.53
CA GLY A 262 -13.81 20.53 0.11
C GLY A 262 -13.04 19.23 -0.03
N ASP A 263 -13.00 18.65 -1.23
CA ASP A 263 -11.97 17.63 -1.52
C ASP A 263 -10.79 18.38 -2.15
N ASP A 264 -9.74 18.62 -1.37
CA ASP A 264 -8.69 19.59 -1.66
C ASP A 264 -7.36 18.96 -2.04
N THR A 265 -6.48 19.74 -2.68
CA THR A 265 -5.09 19.36 -2.97
C THR A 265 -4.14 20.42 -2.45
N VAL A 266 -3.25 20.06 -1.53
CA VAL A 266 -2.35 20.97 -0.83
C VAL A 266 -0.90 20.50 -0.97
N VAL A 267 -0.03 21.39 -1.42
CA VAL A 267 1.41 21.13 -1.52
C VAL A 267 2.18 22.23 -0.78
N GLY A 268 2.98 21.87 0.23
CA GLY A 268 3.86 22.80 0.95
C GLY A 268 5.01 23.24 0.05
N GLY A 269 5.89 22.29 -0.28
CA GLY A 269 7.08 22.51 -1.09
C GLY A 269 8.34 22.45 -0.24
N PRO A 270 9.41 23.20 -0.59
CA PRO A 270 10.58 23.26 0.27
C PRO A 270 10.47 24.26 1.41
N GLY A 271 10.66 23.79 2.64
CA GLY A 271 10.67 24.54 3.89
C GLY A 271 9.95 23.75 4.99
N ASP A 272 9.93 24.29 6.21
CA ASP A 272 9.15 23.63 7.28
C ASP A 272 7.72 24.20 7.25
N ASP A 273 6.78 23.43 6.72
CA ASP A 273 5.42 23.87 6.37
C ASP A 273 4.35 23.37 7.36
N ILE A 274 3.21 24.06 7.41
CA ILE A 274 2.02 23.64 8.16
C ILE A 274 0.85 23.54 7.19
N LEU A 275 0.28 22.34 7.04
CA LEU A 275 -0.80 22.04 6.11
C LEU A 275 -2.03 21.51 6.88
N SER A 276 -3.22 21.96 6.49
CA SER A 276 -4.50 21.46 6.98
C SER A 276 -5.46 21.23 5.80
N GLY A 277 -6.03 20.03 5.73
CA GLY A 277 -7.03 19.63 4.74
C GLY A 277 -8.37 20.25 5.11
N GLY A 278 -8.99 19.75 6.16
CA GLY A 278 -10.22 20.30 6.71
C GLY A 278 -11.34 19.28 6.67
N ASP A 279 -12.44 19.58 5.97
CA ASP A 279 -13.56 18.64 5.84
C ASP A 279 -13.64 18.15 4.37
N GLY A 280 -13.43 16.86 4.10
CA GLY A 280 -13.56 16.24 2.79
C GLY A 280 -12.49 15.18 2.58
N ALA A 281 -12.35 14.68 1.34
CA ALA A 281 -11.28 13.74 1.02
C ALA A 281 -10.10 14.49 0.40
N ASP A 282 -9.10 14.79 1.21
CA ASP A 282 -8.01 15.71 0.87
C ASP A 282 -6.71 14.99 0.50
N SER A 283 -5.90 15.64 -0.34
CA SER A 283 -4.54 15.19 -0.66
C SER A 283 -3.52 16.25 -0.27
N LEU A 284 -2.67 15.92 0.72
CA LEU A 284 -1.69 16.84 1.30
C LEU A 284 -0.27 16.29 1.12
N ASN A 285 0.66 17.16 0.75
CA ASN A 285 2.07 16.84 0.59
C ASN A 285 2.95 17.94 1.18
N GLY A 286 3.72 17.63 2.22
CA GLY A 286 4.65 18.55 2.89
C GLY A 286 5.79 18.94 1.96
N GLY A 287 6.61 17.98 1.55
CA GLY A 287 7.68 18.17 0.57
C GLY A 287 9.07 18.02 1.18
N ASP A 288 9.89 19.06 1.12
CA ASP A 288 11.24 19.04 1.70
C ASP A 288 11.26 19.91 2.97
N GLY A 289 11.43 19.32 4.15
CA GLY A 289 11.50 20.07 5.40
C GLY A 289 10.84 19.31 6.53
N ALA A 290 10.77 19.90 7.73
CA ALA A 290 10.05 19.26 8.84
C ALA A 290 8.61 19.79 8.88
N ASP A 291 7.68 19.02 8.35
CA ASP A 291 6.32 19.46 8.08
C ASP A 291 5.31 19.00 9.14
N GLU A 292 4.27 19.80 9.37
CA GLU A 292 3.10 19.45 10.20
C GLU A 292 1.86 19.39 9.30
N ILE A 293 1.27 18.20 9.17
CA ILE A 293 0.20 17.92 8.21
C ILE A 293 -0.99 17.30 8.93
N GLY A 294 -2.17 17.93 8.83
CA GLY A 294 -3.43 17.40 9.35
C GLY A 294 -4.46 17.18 8.24
N GLY A 295 -5.03 15.97 8.15
CA GLY A 295 -6.09 15.60 7.20
C GLY A 295 -7.41 16.24 7.59
N GLY A 296 -8.00 15.79 8.70
CA GLY A 296 -9.20 16.37 9.27
C GLY A 296 -10.37 15.40 9.23
N LEU A 297 -11.49 15.80 8.64
CA LEU A 297 -12.67 14.93 8.50
C LEU A 297 -12.77 14.39 7.08
N GLY A 298 -12.62 13.08 6.91
CA GLY A 298 -12.83 12.40 5.64
C GLY A 298 -11.73 11.40 5.38
N ASP A 299 -11.75 10.75 4.22
CA ASP A 299 -10.73 9.74 3.88
C ASP A 299 -9.58 10.47 3.15
N ASP A 300 -8.51 10.78 3.88
CA ASP A 300 -7.43 11.67 3.43
C ASP A 300 -6.17 10.92 2.96
N THR A 301 -5.31 11.61 2.20
CA THR A 301 -3.98 11.14 1.84
C THR A 301 -2.92 12.17 2.21
N LEU A 302 -2.05 11.83 3.15
CA LEU A 302 -1.00 12.70 3.68
C LEU A 302 0.38 12.12 3.34
N ILE A 303 1.25 12.98 2.81
CA ILE A 303 2.64 12.64 2.47
C ILE A 303 3.56 13.66 3.15
N GLY A 304 4.46 13.21 4.03
CA GLY A 304 5.47 14.06 4.68
C GLY A 304 6.52 14.51 3.67
N GLY A 305 7.20 13.52 3.07
CA GLY A 305 8.19 13.76 2.03
C GLY A 305 9.58 13.50 2.58
N SER A 306 10.41 14.53 2.71
CA SER A 306 11.72 14.39 3.33
C SER A 306 11.90 15.36 4.48
N GLY A 307 12.31 14.86 5.63
CA GLY A 307 12.59 15.68 6.79
C GLY A 307 12.31 14.97 8.09
N ALA A 308 11.47 15.52 8.93
CA ALA A 308 11.08 14.86 10.18
C ALA A 308 9.68 15.36 10.48
N ASP A 309 8.73 14.63 9.92
CA ASP A 309 7.39 15.11 9.67
C ASP A 309 6.42 14.62 10.75
N THR A 310 5.35 15.38 10.95
CA THR A 310 4.24 15.00 11.82
C THR A 310 2.95 15.00 11.02
N LEU A 311 2.37 13.81 10.85
CA LEU A 311 1.14 13.58 10.10
C LEU A 311 0.04 13.10 11.06
N ASP A 312 -1.15 13.67 10.93
CA ASP A 312 -2.35 13.32 11.71
C ASP A 312 -3.56 13.20 10.76
N GLY A 313 -4.10 11.99 10.57
CA GLY A 313 -5.27 11.74 9.73
C GLY A 313 -6.57 12.29 10.33
N ASP A 314 -6.68 12.24 11.67
CA ASP A 314 -7.86 12.58 12.47
C ASP A 314 -9.03 11.60 12.27
N SER A 315 -10.00 11.87 11.41
CA SER A 315 -11.23 11.06 11.33
C SER A 315 -11.53 10.63 9.91
N GLY A 316 -11.54 9.32 9.66
CA GLY A 316 -11.83 8.72 8.36
C GLY A 316 -10.86 7.58 8.10
N ASN A 317 -10.90 6.99 6.91
CA ASN A 317 -9.95 5.93 6.55
C ASN A 317 -8.81 6.57 5.78
N ASP A 318 -7.74 6.87 6.48
CA ASP A 318 -6.67 7.72 6.00
C ASP A 318 -5.48 6.92 5.49
N ARG A 319 -4.71 7.55 4.60
CA ARG A 319 -3.42 7.03 4.12
C ARG A 319 -2.32 8.02 4.45
N LEU A 320 -1.38 7.62 5.30
CA LEU A 320 -0.25 8.42 5.72
C LEU A 320 1.08 7.79 5.25
N GLU A 321 1.97 8.61 4.70
CA GLU A 321 3.32 8.23 4.28
C GLU A 321 4.35 9.24 4.80
N GLY A 322 5.21 8.84 5.73
CA GLY A 322 6.26 9.71 6.30
C GLY A 322 7.32 10.05 5.26
N GLY A 323 7.91 9.02 4.66
CA GLY A 323 8.85 9.16 3.57
C GLY A 323 10.28 9.00 4.06
N GLY A 324 11.03 10.09 4.15
CA GLY A 324 12.41 10.04 4.59
C GLY A 324 12.66 10.86 5.84
N GLY A 325 13.18 10.21 6.87
CA GLY A 325 13.61 10.85 8.11
C GLY A 325 12.83 10.32 9.29
N ALA A 326 12.89 11.00 10.44
CA ALA A 326 12.31 10.43 11.67
C ALA A 326 10.91 10.99 11.90
N ASP A 327 9.90 10.27 11.42
CA ASP A 327 8.55 10.76 11.27
C ASP A 327 7.62 10.29 12.40
N ARG A 328 6.52 11.04 12.60
CA ARG A 328 5.44 10.69 13.51
C ARG A 328 4.11 10.67 12.75
N LEU A 329 3.50 9.50 12.66
CA LEU A 329 2.23 9.30 11.98
C LEU A 329 1.16 8.88 13.00
N ALA A 330 0.00 9.53 12.95
CA ALA A 330 -1.19 9.14 13.70
C ALA A 330 -2.36 8.97 12.71
N GLY A 331 -2.95 7.77 12.63
CA GLY A 331 -4.11 7.47 11.79
C GLY A 331 -5.34 8.19 12.34
N GLY A 332 -5.76 7.82 13.54
CA GLY A 332 -6.85 8.47 14.25
C GLY A 332 -8.04 7.55 14.41
N GLU A 333 -9.20 7.93 13.89
CA GLU A 333 -10.43 7.13 13.91
C GLU A 333 -10.80 6.65 12.51
N GLY A 334 -10.77 5.35 12.26
CA GLY A 334 -11.12 4.72 10.99
C GLY A 334 -10.14 3.59 10.66
N ASP A 335 -10.33 2.93 9.52
CA ASP A 335 -9.44 1.83 9.11
C ASP A 335 -8.27 2.42 8.29
N ASP A 336 -7.14 2.70 8.93
CA ASP A 336 -6.06 3.52 8.38
C ASP A 336 -4.91 2.71 7.75
N VAL A 337 -4.12 3.37 6.89
CA VAL A 337 -2.89 2.83 6.31
C VAL A 337 -1.72 3.77 6.56
N LEU A 338 -0.77 3.35 7.38
CA LEU A 338 0.41 4.13 7.76
C LEU A 338 1.69 3.48 7.23
N LEU A 339 2.52 4.27 6.56
CA LEU A 339 3.84 3.87 6.07
C LEU A 339 4.91 4.82 6.65
N GLY A 340 5.83 4.30 7.46
CA GLY A 340 6.93 5.08 8.04
C GLY A 340 7.91 5.53 6.94
N GLY A 341 8.66 4.57 6.40
CA GLY A 341 9.50 4.79 5.24
C GLY A 341 10.97 4.52 5.56
N LEU A 342 11.80 5.57 5.54
CA LEU A 342 13.22 5.47 5.85
C LEU A 342 13.51 6.14 7.18
N ASP A 343 14.47 5.58 7.93
CA ASP A 343 14.89 6.06 9.24
C ASP A 343 13.86 5.69 10.33
N ASN A 344 13.99 6.23 11.53
CA ASN A 344 13.28 5.68 12.69
C ASN A 344 11.96 6.41 12.93
N ASP A 345 10.86 5.71 12.72
CA ASP A 345 9.52 6.26 12.73
C ASP A 345 8.70 5.84 13.95
N THR A 346 7.63 6.60 14.22
CA THR A 346 6.61 6.24 15.20
C THR A 346 5.23 6.32 14.56
N LEU A 347 4.56 5.17 14.45
CA LEU A 347 3.25 5.00 13.85
C LEU A 347 2.23 4.63 14.94
N ASP A 348 1.10 5.31 14.95
CA ASP A 348 -0.03 5.08 15.88
C ASP A 348 -1.32 4.98 15.03
N GLY A 349 -1.88 3.77 14.90
CA GLY A 349 -3.09 3.52 14.09
C GLY A 349 -4.30 4.21 14.71
N GLY A 350 -4.53 3.96 16.00
CA GLY A 350 -5.55 4.63 16.77
C GLY A 350 -6.76 3.72 16.97
N ALA A 351 -7.88 4.03 16.34
CA ALA A 351 -9.12 3.28 16.49
C ALA A 351 -9.66 2.85 15.12
N GLY A 352 -9.81 1.55 14.91
CA GLY A 352 -10.25 0.96 13.65
C GLY A 352 -9.37 -0.25 13.34
N ALA A 353 -9.54 -0.84 12.16
CA ALA A 353 -8.69 -1.96 11.73
C ALA A 353 -7.56 -1.43 10.84
N ASP A 354 -6.39 -1.20 11.44
CA ASP A 354 -5.31 -0.44 10.82
C ASP A 354 -4.24 -1.32 10.18
N SER A 355 -3.54 -0.78 9.18
CA SER A 355 -2.39 -1.40 8.53
C SER A 355 -1.17 -0.49 8.67
N LEU A 356 -0.21 -0.90 9.49
CA LEU A 356 1.02 -0.15 9.77
C LEU A 356 2.23 -0.89 9.20
N ALA A 357 3.09 -0.16 8.48
CA ALA A 357 4.39 -0.68 8.04
C ALA A 357 5.51 0.31 8.37
N GLY A 358 6.45 -0.10 9.23
CA GLY A 358 7.63 0.69 9.59
C GLY A 358 8.54 0.90 8.37
N ASN A 359 8.78 -0.19 7.63
CA ASN A 359 9.76 -0.29 6.56
C ASN A 359 11.18 -0.27 7.14
N THR A 360 12.07 0.64 6.76
CA THR A 360 13.48 0.58 7.20
C THR A 360 13.74 1.57 8.31
N GLY A 361 14.14 1.10 9.48
CA GLY A 361 14.22 1.99 10.65
C GLY A 361 14.44 1.22 11.93
N LEU A 362 14.48 1.90 13.08
CA LEU A 362 14.12 1.21 14.32
C LEU A 362 12.81 1.84 14.74
N ASP A 363 11.73 1.18 14.35
CA ASP A 363 10.40 1.75 14.31
C ASP A 363 9.59 1.35 15.54
N VAL A 364 8.62 2.20 15.87
CA VAL A 364 7.63 1.94 16.91
C VAL A 364 6.26 1.96 16.26
N LEU A 365 5.59 0.81 16.24
CA LEU A 365 4.24 0.65 15.68
C LEU A 365 3.26 0.36 16.81
N ILE A 366 2.16 1.10 16.85
CA ILE A 366 1.09 0.95 17.84
C ILE A 366 -0.22 0.81 17.04
N GLY A 367 -0.86 -0.37 17.10
CA GLY A 367 -2.15 -0.61 16.43
C GLY A 367 -3.25 0.20 17.10
N GLY A 368 -3.52 -0.13 18.38
CA GLY A 368 -4.45 0.63 19.20
C GLY A 368 -5.70 -0.18 19.49
N ALA A 369 -6.85 0.22 18.95
CA ALA A 369 -8.12 -0.45 19.17
C ALA A 369 -8.71 -0.93 17.85
N GLY A 370 -8.83 -2.24 17.69
CA GLY A 370 -9.42 -2.87 16.51
C GLY A 370 -8.53 -4.02 16.06
N ALA A 371 -8.80 -4.59 14.88
CA ALA A 371 -8.06 -5.77 14.45
C ALA A 371 -6.94 -5.35 13.49
N ASP A 372 -5.76 -5.10 14.05
CA ASP A 372 -4.69 -4.39 13.37
C ASP A 372 -3.69 -5.34 12.70
N THR A 373 -2.99 -4.84 11.68
CA THR A 373 -1.86 -5.52 11.04
C THR A 373 -0.63 -4.63 11.07
N LEU A 374 0.40 -5.07 11.78
CA LEU A 374 1.67 -4.36 11.98
C LEU A 374 2.80 -5.15 11.32
N ASP A 375 3.61 -4.46 10.51
CA ASP A 375 4.81 -4.98 9.83
C ASP A 375 6.01 -4.08 10.19
N GLY A 376 6.97 -4.62 10.95
CA GLY A 376 8.17 -3.91 11.38
C GLY A 376 9.08 -3.60 10.21
N GLY A 377 9.65 -4.66 9.62
CA GLY A 377 10.51 -4.56 8.46
C GLY A 377 11.85 -5.27 8.68
N PRO A 378 12.95 -4.84 8.03
CA PRO A 378 14.22 -5.55 8.05
C PRO A 378 15.17 -5.18 9.21
N ASP A 379 14.72 -4.38 10.18
CA ASP A 379 15.52 -3.88 11.29
C ASP A 379 14.82 -4.15 12.65
N GLY A 380 15.43 -3.77 13.78
CA GLY A 380 14.97 -4.19 15.12
C GLY A 380 13.87 -3.30 15.71
N ASP A 381 12.61 -3.72 15.58
CA ASP A 381 11.43 -2.88 15.77
C ASP A 381 10.66 -3.19 17.05
N SER A 382 9.73 -2.30 17.42
CA SER A 382 8.81 -2.47 18.56
C SER A 382 7.36 -2.35 18.11
N LEU A 383 6.63 -3.47 18.17
CA LEU A 383 5.25 -3.58 17.71
C LEU A 383 4.32 -3.84 18.90
N PHE A 384 3.26 -3.03 19.00
CA PHE A 384 2.23 -3.14 20.03
C PHE A 384 0.86 -3.26 19.36
N GLY A 385 0.21 -4.43 19.45
CA GLY A 385 -1.11 -4.69 18.86
C GLY A 385 -2.19 -3.83 19.53
N GLY A 386 -2.45 -4.12 20.81
CA GLY A 386 -3.31 -3.28 21.63
C GLY A 386 -4.55 -4.03 22.09
N ALA A 387 -5.72 -3.69 21.54
CA ALA A 387 -6.98 -4.31 21.89
C ALA A 387 -7.64 -4.92 20.66
N ASP A 388 -8.32 -6.05 20.87
CA ASP A 388 -8.89 -6.90 19.82
C ASP A 388 -7.81 -7.77 19.16
N ALA A 389 -8.09 -8.44 18.04
CA ALA A 389 -7.27 -9.54 17.56
C ALA A 389 -6.32 -9.09 16.44
N ASP A 390 -5.03 -9.06 16.76
CA ASP A 390 -4.01 -8.39 15.95
C ASP A 390 -3.07 -9.36 15.23
N VAL A 391 -2.42 -8.86 14.17
CA VAL A 391 -1.34 -9.54 13.45
C VAL A 391 -0.09 -8.70 13.51
N LEU A 392 0.97 -9.23 14.14
CA LEU A 392 2.26 -8.56 14.28
C LEU A 392 3.34 -9.37 13.57
N LEU A 393 4.06 -8.72 12.65
CA LEU A 393 5.16 -9.28 11.86
C LEU A 393 6.43 -8.46 12.17
N GLY A 394 7.39 -9.05 12.89
CA GLY A 394 8.71 -8.43 13.12
C GLY A 394 9.59 -8.45 11.87
N ASP A 395 9.46 -9.52 11.08
CA ASP A 395 10.14 -9.76 9.81
C ASP A 395 11.64 -10.07 9.96
N ALA A 396 12.56 -9.12 9.95
CA ALA A 396 13.97 -9.39 10.25
C ALA A 396 14.50 -8.32 11.19
N GLY A 397 15.27 -8.68 12.20
CA GLY A 397 15.55 -7.74 13.27
C GLY A 397 15.74 -8.49 14.57
N ASP A 398 16.10 -7.80 15.64
CA ASP A 398 15.89 -8.36 16.98
C ASP A 398 14.65 -7.60 17.51
N ASP A 399 13.47 -8.17 17.29
CA ASP A 399 12.19 -7.44 17.41
C ASP A 399 11.55 -7.62 18.79
N THR A 400 10.70 -6.67 19.17
CA THR A 400 9.84 -6.77 20.36
C THR A 400 8.38 -6.64 19.97
N LEU A 401 7.61 -7.71 20.15
CA LEU A 401 6.20 -7.82 19.81
C LEU A 401 5.38 -8.02 21.09
N ASP A 402 4.38 -7.16 21.30
CA ASP A 402 3.38 -7.25 22.37
C ASP A 402 1.98 -7.24 21.75
N GLY A 403 1.26 -8.36 21.82
CA GLY A 403 -0.09 -8.51 21.27
C GLY A 403 -1.13 -7.69 22.05
N GLY A 404 -0.94 -7.54 23.36
CA GLY A 404 -1.88 -6.80 24.20
C GLY A 404 -3.07 -7.64 24.65
N ALA A 405 -4.27 -7.33 24.20
CA ALA A 405 -5.51 -7.97 24.64
C ALA A 405 -6.34 -8.41 23.45
N GLY A 406 -6.44 -9.71 23.21
CA GLY A 406 -6.91 -10.14 21.91
C GLY A 406 -6.97 -11.63 21.76
N ALA A 407 -6.71 -12.07 20.54
CA ALA A 407 -6.37 -13.44 20.22
C ALA A 407 -5.42 -13.32 19.04
N ASP A 408 -4.16 -13.07 19.37
CA ASP A 408 -3.23 -12.38 18.49
C ASP A 408 -2.35 -13.36 17.73
N SER A 409 -1.78 -12.91 16.62
CA SER A 409 -0.86 -13.68 15.80
C SER A 409 0.47 -12.93 15.69
N LEU A 410 1.49 -13.40 16.39
CA LEU A 410 2.82 -12.78 16.43
C LEU A 410 3.84 -13.66 15.70
N SER A 411 4.59 -13.07 14.78
CA SER A 411 5.71 -13.70 14.07
C SER A 411 6.96 -12.84 14.24
N GLY A 412 7.99 -13.37 14.91
CA GLY A 412 9.27 -12.68 15.11
C GLY A 412 10.05 -12.59 13.80
N GLY A 413 10.39 -13.73 13.21
CA GLY A 413 11.00 -13.79 11.88
C GLY A 413 12.48 -14.12 11.95
N LEU A 414 13.35 -13.27 11.41
CA LEU A 414 14.80 -13.46 11.42
C LEU A 414 15.46 -12.64 12.52
N GLY A 415 16.04 -13.29 13.52
CA GLY A 415 16.83 -12.65 14.57
C GLY A 415 16.32 -13.08 15.94
N ASN A 416 16.72 -12.40 17.01
CA ASN A 416 16.40 -12.84 18.38
C ASN A 416 15.27 -12.00 18.94
N ASP A 417 14.06 -12.54 18.84
CA ASP A 417 12.85 -11.76 19.05
C ASP A 417 12.28 -11.96 20.45
N ILE A 418 11.48 -11.00 20.90
CA ILE A 418 10.70 -11.08 22.14
C ILE A 418 9.23 -11.02 21.79
N LEU A 419 8.47 -12.07 22.10
CA LEU A 419 7.04 -12.17 21.83
C LEU A 419 6.28 -12.31 23.15
N ASP A 420 5.41 -11.36 23.48
CA ASP A 420 4.40 -11.44 24.55
C ASP A 420 3.01 -11.38 23.91
N GLY A 421 2.24 -12.46 23.96
CA GLY A 421 0.87 -12.46 23.46
C GLY A 421 -0.08 -11.62 24.32
N GLY A 422 0.22 -11.48 25.61
CA GLY A 422 -0.60 -10.72 26.54
C GLY A 422 -1.83 -11.50 27.06
N LEU A 423 -3.01 -10.91 26.92
CA LEU A 423 -4.29 -11.50 27.31
C LEU A 423 -4.98 -12.05 26.08
N GLY A 424 -5.56 -13.25 26.18
CA GLY A 424 -6.12 -13.89 25.00
C GLY A 424 -5.43 -15.21 24.69
N ALA A 425 -6.02 -15.96 23.76
CA ALA A 425 -5.41 -17.20 23.29
C ALA A 425 -4.64 -16.93 22.01
N ASP A 426 -3.33 -16.75 22.14
CA ASP A 426 -2.50 -16.18 21.08
C ASP A 426 -1.75 -17.26 20.30
N THR A 427 -1.29 -16.92 19.11
CA THR A 427 -0.41 -17.75 18.28
C THR A 427 0.94 -17.06 18.16
N LEU A 428 1.99 -17.70 18.65
CA LEU A 428 3.34 -17.16 18.69
C LEU A 428 4.27 -18.00 17.81
N GLN A 429 5.05 -17.34 16.98
CA GLN A 429 6.04 -17.95 16.09
C GLN A 429 7.34 -17.17 16.17
N GLY A 430 8.42 -17.78 16.68
CA GLY A 430 9.72 -17.11 16.78
C GLY A 430 10.51 -17.13 15.47
N ASP A 431 10.29 -18.16 14.65
CA ASP A 431 11.01 -18.47 13.43
C ASP A 431 12.50 -18.77 13.62
N SER A 432 13.39 -17.84 13.28
CA SER A 432 14.83 -18.07 13.19
C SER A 432 15.62 -17.15 14.09
N GLY A 433 15.89 -17.61 15.30
CA GLY A 433 16.99 -17.08 16.10
C GLY A 433 16.98 -17.72 17.46
N ALA A 434 17.24 -16.92 18.49
CA ALA A 434 17.12 -17.36 19.88
C ALA A 434 16.04 -16.50 20.55
N ASP A 435 14.82 -16.99 20.46
CA ASP A 435 13.64 -16.16 20.71
C ASP A 435 13.16 -16.29 22.15
N ILE A 436 12.45 -15.28 22.62
CA ILE A 436 11.86 -15.23 23.96
C ILE A 436 10.35 -15.21 23.83
N PHE A 437 9.71 -16.29 24.28
CA PHE A 437 8.26 -16.35 24.46
C PHE A 437 7.93 -15.95 25.90
N ALA A 438 7.42 -14.73 26.07
CA ALA A 438 7.05 -14.16 27.35
C ALA A 438 5.60 -14.50 27.70
N PHE A 439 5.39 -14.93 28.94
CA PHE A 439 4.07 -15.21 29.48
C PHE A 439 3.81 -14.33 30.70
N SER A 440 2.80 -13.49 30.57
CA SER A 440 2.30 -12.58 31.61
C SER A 440 0.88 -12.95 32.09
N ALA A 441 0.27 -14.00 31.52
CA ALA A 441 -1.00 -14.58 31.91
C ALA A 441 -0.97 -16.12 31.91
N HIS A 442 -2.04 -16.75 32.40
CA HIS A 442 -2.28 -18.20 32.29
C HIS A 442 -3.77 -18.50 32.47
N GLY A 443 -4.23 -19.67 32.02
CA GLY A 443 -5.63 -20.12 32.11
C GLY A 443 -6.17 -20.52 30.74
N SER A 444 -7.32 -21.20 30.69
CA SER A 444 -7.88 -21.66 29.41
C SER A 444 -8.20 -20.53 28.43
N ASP A 445 -8.47 -19.34 28.94
CA ASP A 445 -8.78 -18.15 28.15
C ASP A 445 -7.51 -17.38 27.73
N ASN A 446 -6.35 -17.75 28.32
CA ASN A 446 -5.02 -17.17 28.00
C ASN A 446 -4.01 -18.28 27.69
N ALA A 447 -4.45 -19.28 26.91
CA ALA A 447 -3.66 -20.46 26.62
C ALA A 447 -3.13 -20.35 25.19
N ASP A 448 -1.84 -20.05 25.07
CA ASP A 448 -1.25 -19.70 23.78
C ASP A 448 -0.78 -20.94 23.03
N VAL A 449 -0.48 -20.75 21.75
CA VAL A 449 0.11 -21.75 20.88
C VAL A 449 1.45 -21.24 20.38
N VAL A 450 2.54 -21.86 20.84
CA VAL A 450 3.89 -21.60 20.34
C VAL A 450 4.23 -22.64 19.27
N ASN A 451 4.26 -22.24 18.01
CA ASN A 451 4.28 -23.18 16.88
C ASN A 451 5.63 -23.89 16.66
N ASP A 452 6.73 -23.23 17.01
CA ASP A 452 8.06 -23.61 16.54
C ASP A 452 9.16 -23.62 17.61
N PHE A 453 8.79 -23.54 18.89
CA PHE A 453 9.73 -23.58 20.01
C PHE A 453 10.84 -24.64 19.87
N ILE A 454 12.09 -24.23 20.02
CA ILE A 454 13.32 -25.02 19.91
C ILE A 454 14.09 -25.00 21.24
N SER A 455 13.98 -26.10 22.00
CA SER A 455 14.73 -26.29 23.25
C SER A 455 16.25 -26.09 23.08
N GLY A 456 16.86 -25.37 24.01
CA GLY A 456 18.29 -25.00 24.02
C GLY A 456 18.67 -23.85 23.09
N THR A 457 17.72 -23.31 22.33
CA THR A 457 17.88 -22.09 21.52
C THR A 457 16.96 -21.01 22.07
N ASP A 458 15.67 -21.32 22.16
CA ASP A 458 14.63 -20.38 22.59
C ASP A 458 14.44 -20.43 24.10
N THR A 459 13.84 -19.37 24.63
CA THR A 459 13.59 -19.16 26.05
C THR A 459 12.10 -18.95 26.31
N ILE A 460 11.57 -19.65 27.31
CA ILE A 460 10.26 -19.38 27.89
C ILE A 460 10.46 -18.46 29.09
N GLN A 461 9.98 -17.22 28.99
CA GLN A 461 10.08 -16.22 30.04
C GLN A 461 8.76 -16.13 30.81
N LEU A 462 8.82 -16.28 32.14
CA LEU A 462 7.65 -16.30 33.01
C LEU A 462 7.67 -15.09 33.96
N ALA A 463 6.58 -14.32 33.98
CA ALA A 463 6.46 -13.18 34.90
C ALA A 463 6.33 -13.62 36.36
N SER A 464 7.26 -13.23 37.24
CA SER A 464 7.25 -13.61 38.66
C SER A 464 6.03 -13.11 39.45
N SER A 465 5.38 -12.05 38.97
CA SER A 465 4.13 -11.50 39.49
C SER A 465 2.94 -12.46 39.32
N VAL A 466 2.99 -13.31 38.30
CA VAL A 466 1.93 -14.25 37.90
C VAL A 466 2.27 -15.64 38.41
N PHE A 467 3.48 -16.12 38.12
CA PHE A 467 3.96 -17.46 38.49
C PHE A 467 4.58 -17.52 39.89
N THR A 468 3.91 -16.93 40.87
CA THR A 468 4.43 -16.69 42.23
C THR A 468 4.88 -17.95 42.97
N ALA A 469 4.32 -19.14 42.67
CA ALA A 469 4.70 -20.41 43.30
C ALA A 469 6.10 -20.91 42.84
N LEU A 470 6.62 -20.39 41.72
CA LEU A 470 7.99 -20.67 41.26
C LEU A 470 9.05 -20.02 42.15
N GLY A 471 8.76 -18.88 42.75
CA GLY A 471 9.68 -18.22 43.69
C GLY A 471 11.03 -17.85 43.04
N GLY A 472 12.11 -18.56 43.41
CA GLY A 472 13.47 -18.32 42.91
C GLY A 472 13.83 -19.17 41.68
N THR A 473 14.76 -20.11 41.82
CA THR A 473 15.23 -20.94 40.69
C THR A 473 14.20 -21.98 40.23
N ILE A 474 14.08 -22.16 38.91
CA ILE A 474 13.19 -23.14 38.26
C ILE A 474 13.73 -24.59 38.37
N ALA A 475 15.03 -24.76 38.57
CA ALA A 475 15.66 -26.06 38.76
C ALA A 475 15.00 -26.88 39.89
N GLY A 476 14.46 -28.04 39.54
CA GLY A 476 13.74 -28.93 40.47
C GLY A 476 12.25 -28.61 40.66
N LYS A 477 11.71 -27.62 39.95
CA LYS A 477 10.28 -27.27 39.91
C LYS A 477 9.60 -27.59 38.58
N PHE A 478 10.36 -27.94 37.55
CA PHE A 478 9.87 -28.41 36.26
C PHE A 478 9.93 -29.93 36.15
N THR A 479 8.91 -30.53 35.53
CA THR A 479 8.89 -31.94 35.13
C THR A 479 8.21 -32.12 33.77
N SER A 480 8.60 -33.16 33.04
CA SER A 480 7.92 -33.60 31.82
C SER A 480 7.34 -35.01 32.01
N VAL A 481 6.06 -35.18 31.73
CA VAL A 481 5.28 -36.40 31.95
C VAL A 481 4.53 -36.78 30.68
N ASP A 482 4.17 -38.06 30.55
CA ASP A 482 3.42 -38.51 29.38
C ASP A 482 1.93 -38.09 29.52
N ASP A 483 1.37 -38.18 30.75
CA ASP A 483 0.06 -37.65 31.16
C ASP A 483 0.23 -36.84 32.46
N ALA A 484 -0.42 -35.66 32.60
CA ALA A 484 -0.37 -34.90 33.87
C ALA A 484 -0.94 -35.67 35.06
N ALA A 485 -1.84 -36.64 34.84
CA ALA A 485 -2.34 -37.53 35.89
C ALA A 485 -1.27 -38.48 36.45
N ASP A 486 -0.14 -38.66 35.73
CA ASP A 486 1.01 -39.48 36.15
C ASP A 486 2.06 -38.67 36.94
N ALA A 487 1.90 -37.34 37.07
CA ALA A 487 2.75 -36.55 37.95
C ALA A 487 2.60 -37.02 39.40
N ASP A 488 3.70 -37.32 40.09
CA ASP A 488 3.67 -37.81 41.47
C ASP A 488 2.98 -36.79 42.37
N ALA A 489 1.81 -37.14 42.92
CA ALA A 489 1.01 -36.33 43.84
C ALA A 489 1.74 -35.90 45.13
N ASN A 490 3.01 -36.30 45.33
CA ASN A 490 3.89 -35.85 46.41
C ASN A 490 5.04 -34.93 45.96
N ALA A 491 5.12 -34.56 44.69
CA ALA A 491 6.22 -33.78 44.16
C ALA A 491 5.90 -32.28 44.11
N THR A 492 6.88 -31.45 44.50
CA THR A 492 6.81 -29.98 44.55
C THR A 492 6.94 -29.33 43.15
N TYR A 493 6.52 -30.03 42.09
CA TYR A 493 6.58 -29.51 40.74
C TYR A 493 5.50 -28.45 40.55
N VAL A 494 5.86 -27.38 39.85
CA VAL A 494 5.04 -26.19 39.65
C VAL A 494 4.85 -25.93 38.15
N LEU A 495 5.76 -26.43 37.30
CA LEU A 495 5.61 -26.47 35.86
C LEU A 495 5.60 -27.92 35.38
N ILE A 496 4.60 -28.28 34.60
CA ILE A 496 4.36 -29.65 34.12
C ILE A 496 4.14 -29.59 32.62
N TYR A 497 5.04 -30.21 31.86
CA TYR A 497 4.86 -30.41 30.42
C TYR A 497 4.30 -31.80 30.12
N GLN A 498 3.17 -31.87 29.42
CA GLN A 498 2.52 -33.10 28.98
C GLN A 498 2.93 -33.43 27.54
N LYS A 499 3.60 -34.57 27.33
CA LYS A 499 4.13 -34.94 26.01
C LYS A 499 3.08 -35.48 25.04
N ASP A 500 1.95 -35.98 25.55
CA ASP A 500 0.90 -36.55 24.69
C ASP A 500 0.08 -35.45 23.98
N THR A 501 0.02 -34.25 24.57
CA THR A 501 -0.73 -33.09 24.08
C THR A 501 0.14 -31.88 23.76
N ASP A 502 1.43 -31.96 24.08
CA ASP A 502 2.41 -30.87 23.97
C ASP A 502 2.06 -29.62 24.81
N GLU A 503 1.28 -29.80 25.88
CA GLU A 503 0.75 -28.72 26.72
C GLU A 503 1.63 -28.46 27.95
N LEU A 504 1.90 -27.19 28.23
CA LEU A 504 2.61 -26.70 29.41
C LEU A 504 1.61 -26.15 30.44
N TYR A 505 1.64 -26.70 31.65
CA TYR A 505 0.76 -26.32 32.75
C TYR A 505 1.53 -25.69 33.92
N TYR A 506 0.88 -24.72 34.56
CA TYR A 506 1.23 -24.19 35.86
C TYR A 506 0.37 -24.83 36.95
N ASP A 507 1.00 -25.45 37.94
CA ASP A 507 0.32 -26.02 39.10
C ASP A 507 0.26 -25.00 40.25
N THR A 508 -0.94 -24.46 40.45
CA THR A 508 -1.19 -23.42 41.47
C THR A 508 -1.30 -23.96 42.90
N ASN A 509 -1.44 -25.28 43.11
CA ASN A 509 -1.72 -25.87 44.42
C ASN A 509 -0.80 -27.04 44.85
N GLY A 510 0.11 -27.48 43.98
CA GLY A 510 1.23 -28.36 44.31
C GLY A 510 0.87 -29.85 44.38
N GLY A 511 0.14 -30.36 43.39
CA GLY A 511 -0.03 -31.80 43.13
C GLY A 511 -1.48 -32.27 43.00
N ASP A 512 -2.48 -31.38 42.93
CA ASP A 512 -3.87 -31.74 42.62
C ASP A 512 -4.20 -31.33 41.17
N PRO A 513 -4.66 -32.27 40.30
CA PRO A 513 -5.03 -31.98 38.91
C PRO A 513 -6.06 -30.85 38.74
N SER A 514 -6.85 -30.54 39.77
CA SER A 514 -7.79 -29.41 39.76
C SER A 514 -7.13 -28.03 39.90
N GLY A 515 -5.82 -27.97 40.19
CA GLY A 515 -5.01 -26.75 40.28
C GLY A 515 -4.17 -26.45 39.04
N LEU A 516 -4.27 -27.28 38.00
CA LEU A 516 -3.55 -27.09 36.75
C LEU A 516 -4.19 -25.97 35.92
N SER A 517 -3.38 -24.98 35.60
CA SER A 517 -3.72 -23.91 34.67
C SER A 517 -2.87 -24.07 33.42
N LEU A 518 -3.50 -24.17 32.25
CA LEU A 518 -2.78 -24.19 30.98
C LEU A 518 -2.06 -22.85 30.79
N ILE A 519 -0.82 -22.90 30.31
CA ILE A 519 -0.02 -21.74 29.92
C ILE A 519 0.00 -21.68 28.40
N ALA A 520 0.50 -22.73 27.76
CA ALA A 520 0.64 -22.79 26.31
C ALA A 520 0.69 -24.23 25.80
N THR A 521 0.46 -24.40 24.50
CA THR A 521 0.85 -25.59 23.74
C THR A 521 2.14 -25.26 23.00
N LEU A 522 3.13 -26.17 23.03
CA LEU A 522 4.46 -25.95 22.46
C LEU A 522 4.73 -26.89 21.29
N GLY A 523 5.34 -26.42 20.21
CA GLY A 523 5.73 -27.26 19.07
C GLY A 523 6.76 -28.34 19.40
N SER A 524 7.51 -28.20 20.50
CA SER A 524 8.45 -29.22 21.00
C SER A 524 8.62 -29.18 22.52
N ALA A 525 9.23 -30.24 23.07
CA ALA A 525 9.39 -30.41 24.51
C ALA A 525 10.49 -29.52 25.10
N PRO A 526 10.19 -28.68 26.12
CA PRO A 526 11.19 -27.84 26.77
C PRO A 526 12.04 -28.62 27.79
N ALA A 527 13.23 -28.09 28.05
CA ALA A 527 14.13 -28.46 29.11
C ALA A 527 14.08 -27.45 30.26
N ALA A 528 14.53 -27.86 31.45
CA ALA A 528 14.51 -26.98 32.63
C ALA A 528 15.35 -25.70 32.48
N ASP A 529 16.36 -25.72 31.61
CA ASP A 529 17.26 -24.60 31.34
C ASP A 529 16.69 -23.60 30.32
N ASP A 530 15.59 -23.96 29.64
CA ASP A 530 14.91 -23.08 28.67
C ASP A 530 13.99 -22.06 29.36
N PHE A 531 13.78 -22.18 30.67
CA PHE A 531 12.89 -21.30 31.40
C PHE A 531 13.66 -20.20 32.15
N THR A 532 13.15 -18.98 32.07
CA THR A 532 13.58 -17.85 32.89
C THR A 532 12.41 -17.26 33.67
N LEU A 533 12.72 -16.64 34.81
CA LEU A 533 11.74 -15.96 35.66
C LEU A 533 12.19 -14.52 35.83
N VAL A 534 11.29 -13.57 35.54
CA VAL A 534 11.59 -12.12 35.54
C VAL A 534 10.78 -11.32 36.54
#